data_AF-A0A8J2H9X5-F1
#
_entry.id   AF-A0A8J2H9X5-F1
#
_cell.length_a   1.000
_cell.length_b   1.000
_cell.length_c   1.000
_cell.angle_alpha   90.00
_cell.angle_beta   90.00
_cell.angle_gamma   90.00
#
_symmetry.space_group_name_H-M   'P 1'
#
loop_
_entity.id
_entity.type
_entity.pdbx_description
1 polymer ?
#
loop_
_entity_poly.entity_id
_entity_poly.type
_entity_poly.pdbx_seq_one_letter_code
_entity_poly.pdbx_strand_id
1 'polypeptide(L)'
;MDIYDHIKPEMEYGLFSLKEKEFRPRKKHFPQNKASHITKVVSAKLLESSHAWLGASTSNISADYSSLLKLKAPTWTRQDLQDAIEAVVTQKMRFTQASTKYGIPKGTLYDNILGKSKRMMVLEEAGLDANEENAVLEFCCDITVSPYNRRTKKSLNAILNFVEKLRRRRDPGFIFTGLSGFRWWWAFCKKHSIVSLYFNDENDNE
;
A
#
# COMPACT_ATOMS: atom_id res chain seq x y z
N MET A 1 -21.27 -4.95 -22.36
CA MET A 1 -19.95 -4.48 -22.83
C MET A 1 -19.11 -4.33 -21.58
N ASP A 2 -18.41 -5.41 -21.27
CA ASP A 2 -17.97 -5.73 -19.92
C ASP A 2 -16.63 -5.08 -19.60
N ILE A 3 -16.49 -4.65 -18.35
CA ILE A 3 -15.34 -3.92 -17.78
C ILE A 3 -14.02 -4.74 -17.87
N TYR A 4 -14.10 -6.00 -18.32
CA TYR A 4 -13.00 -6.94 -18.39
C TYR A 4 -12.16 -6.89 -19.68
N ASP A 5 -12.61 -6.22 -20.75
CA ASP A 5 -11.84 -6.18 -22.01
C ASP A 5 -10.59 -5.28 -21.97
N HIS A 6 -10.33 -4.55 -20.87
CA HIS A 6 -9.16 -3.67 -20.75
C HIS A 6 -8.24 -4.01 -19.56
N ILE A 7 -8.47 -5.14 -18.88
CA ILE A 7 -7.66 -5.56 -17.72
C ILE A 7 -6.95 -6.88 -18.03
N LYS A 8 -6.02 -6.81 -19.01
CA LYS A 8 -4.83 -7.66 -19.26
C LYS A 8 -4.43 -7.43 -20.73
N PRO A 9 -3.19 -7.04 -21.07
CA PRO A 9 -1.97 -7.66 -20.53
C PRO A 9 -0.74 -6.73 -20.46
N GLU A 10 -0.34 -6.23 -19.29
CA GLU A 10 1.06 -5.81 -19.07
C GLU A 10 1.44 -6.04 -17.61
N MET A 11 1.86 -7.26 -17.31
CA MET A 11 2.60 -7.60 -16.09
C MET A 11 3.89 -8.30 -16.51
N GLU A 12 4.71 -7.57 -17.28
CA GLU A 12 6.09 -7.95 -17.58
C GLU A 12 7.05 -6.85 -17.13
N TYR A 13 7.98 -7.27 -16.26
CA TYR A 13 9.30 -6.73 -15.94
C TYR A 13 9.49 -5.24 -15.62
N GLY A 14 9.73 -4.98 -14.33
CA GLY A 14 10.26 -3.72 -13.81
C GLY A 14 11.10 -3.92 -12.55
N LEU A 15 12.18 -4.70 -12.65
CA LEU A 15 13.24 -4.76 -11.66
C LEU A 15 14.03 -3.44 -11.73
N PHE A 16 13.74 -2.48 -10.84
CA PHE A 16 14.56 -1.27 -10.70
C PHE A 16 14.99 -1.05 -9.24
N SER A 17 16.25 -1.39 -9.01
CA SER A 17 17.28 -0.65 -8.27
C SER A 17 16.83 0.14 -7.03
N LEU A 18 17.05 -0.48 -5.85
CA LEU A 18 17.14 0.20 -4.56
C LEU A 18 18.42 1.05 -4.53
N LYS A 19 18.31 2.37 -4.63
CA LYS A 19 19.33 3.28 -4.09
C LYS A 19 19.13 3.35 -2.58
N GLU A 20 20.04 2.70 -1.86
CA GLU A 20 20.24 2.86 -0.42
C GLU A 20 20.38 4.36 -0.09
N LYS A 21 19.53 4.86 0.81
CA LYS A 21 19.75 6.12 1.50
C LYS A 21 19.74 5.85 2.98
N GLU A 22 20.92 6.04 3.57
CA GLU A 22 21.24 5.82 4.97
C GLU A 22 20.28 6.48 5.95
N PHE A 23 19.90 5.69 6.95
CA PHE A 23 19.22 6.12 8.15
C PHE A 23 20.26 6.62 9.17
N ARG A 24 20.29 7.94 9.46
CA ARG A 24 21.13 8.50 10.53
C ARG A 24 20.35 8.61 11.85
N PRO A 25 20.80 7.96 12.95
CA PRO A 25 20.23 8.21 14.26
C PRO A 25 20.79 9.51 14.88
N ARG A 26 19.90 10.39 15.39
CA ARG A 26 20.28 11.57 16.18
C ARG A 26 20.83 11.12 17.55
N LYS A 27 22.13 11.35 17.79
CA LYS A 27 22.76 11.21 19.11
C LYS A 27 22.57 12.49 19.94
N LYS A 28 22.13 12.33 21.18
CA LYS A 28 22.06 13.38 22.22
C LYS A 28 23.48 13.76 22.64
N HIS A 29 23.77 15.06 22.71
CA HIS A 29 25.05 15.61 23.16
C HIS A 29 25.05 15.77 24.69
N PHE A 30 26.11 15.27 25.34
CA PHE A 30 26.63 15.79 26.60
C PHE A 30 28.17 15.85 26.48
N PRO A 31 28.82 16.92 26.97
CA PRO A 31 30.24 17.18 26.70
C PRO A 31 31.13 16.59 27.80
N GLN A 32 32.35 16.15 27.44
CA GLN A 32 33.61 16.70 27.99
C GLN A 32 34.85 15.89 27.58
N ASN A 33 35.90 16.67 27.30
CA ASN A 33 37.34 16.45 27.50
C ASN A 33 38.16 15.48 26.63
N LYS A 34 38.89 16.13 25.71
CA LYS A 34 40.36 16.19 25.56
C LYS A 34 41.18 14.96 25.12
N ALA A 35 42.13 15.31 24.24
CA ALA A 35 43.40 14.68 23.87
C ALA A 35 43.37 13.67 22.71
N SER A 36 43.86 14.16 21.56
CA SER A 36 44.19 13.43 20.36
C SER A 36 45.63 12.89 20.39
N HIS A 37 45.73 11.58 20.15
CA HIS A 37 46.62 10.90 19.20
C HIS A 37 48.15 10.97 19.39
N ILE A 38 48.71 9.80 19.73
CA ILE A 38 50.04 9.33 19.33
C ILE A 38 49.84 8.21 18.30
N THR A 39 50.59 8.29 17.21
CA THR A 39 50.56 7.39 16.06
C THR A 39 51.46 6.16 16.28
N LYS A 40 51.00 5.00 15.78
CA LYS A 40 51.71 4.03 14.91
C LYS A 40 51.66 2.56 15.37
N VAL A 41 51.52 1.72 14.33
CA VAL A 41 52.01 0.36 14.10
C VAL A 41 51.13 -0.84 14.53
N VAL A 42 50.89 -1.68 13.50
CA VAL A 42 50.98 -3.16 13.44
C VAL A 42 49.66 -3.86 13.03
N SER A 43 49.83 -4.72 12.01
CA SER A 43 49.01 -5.87 11.61
C SER A 43 47.69 -5.60 10.92
N ALA A 44 47.24 -6.36 9.93
CA ALA A 44 47.81 -7.39 9.07
C ALA A 44 46.62 -7.81 8.18
N LYS A 45 46.89 -8.06 6.89
CA LYS A 45 46.11 -8.90 5.97
C LYS A 45 44.61 -8.58 5.78
N LEU A 46 44.29 -8.05 4.60
CA LEU A 46 43.18 -8.63 3.82
C LEU A 46 43.54 -8.57 2.33
N LEU A 47 44.06 -9.71 1.87
CA LEU A 47 44.19 -10.07 0.47
C LEU A 47 42.81 -10.59 0.03
N GLU A 48 42.30 -9.97 -1.04
CA GLU A 48 41.74 -10.62 -2.23
C GLU A 48 40.67 -11.72 -2.05
N SER A 49 39.49 -11.39 -2.59
CA SER A 49 38.71 -12.22 -3.51
C SER A 49 38.60 -13.73 -3.26
N SER A 50 37.38 -14.17 -2.99
CA SER A 50 36.49 -14.73 -4.04
C SER A 50 35.35 -15.50 -3.40
N HIS A 51 34.21 -15.47 -4.08
CA HIS A 51 33.10 -16.39 -3.88
C HIS A 51 33.59 -17.83 -3.63
N ALA A 52 33.23 -18.36 -2.47
CA ALA A 52 33.19 -19.80 -2.23
C ALA A 52 31.93 -20.08 -1.39
N TRP A 53 30.83 -20.36 -2.08
CA TRP A 53 29.88 -21.34 -1.55
C TRP A 53 30.67 -22.64 -1.37
N LEU A 54 30.57 -23.24 -0.18
CA LEU A 54 31.28 -24.41 0.33
C LEU A 54 32.68 -24.13 0.93
N GLY A 55 32.72 -24.04 2.25
CA GLY A 55 33.96 -24.05 3.04
C GLY A 55 33.64 -23.96 4.52
N ALA A 56 33.59 -25.10 5.20
CA ALA A 56 33.33 -25.20 6.63
C ALA A 56 34.37 -24.45 7.48
N SER A 57 33.93 -23.82 8.58
CA SER A 57 34.61 -23.95 9.87
C SER A 57 33.66 -23.59 11.01
N THR A 58 33.75 -24.45 12.02
CA THR A 58 32.84 -24.69 13.13
C THR A 58 32.91 -23.62 14.21
N SER A 59 31.78 -22.99 14.53
CA SER A 59 31.41 -22.65 15.92
C SER A 59 29.91 -22.36 16.02
N ASN A 60 29.23 -23.22 16.80
CA ASN A 60 27.82 -23.16 17.22
C ASN A 60 26.70 -23.08 16.15
N ILE A 61 26.67 -24.04 15.23
CA ILE A 61 25.55 -24.33 14.30
C ILE A 61 24.39 -25.05 15.02
N SER A 62 23.97 -24.59 16.19
CA SER A 62 22.81 -25.16 16.92
C SER A 62 21.77 -24.10 17.27
N ALA A 63 22.19 -22.85 17.49
CA ALA A 63 21.28 -21.79 17.89
C ALA A 63 20.50 -21.13 16.73
N ASP A 64 20.98 -21.25 15.49
CA ASP A 64 20.44 -20.48 14.34
C ASP A 64 19.51 -21.27 13.39
N TYR A 65 19.34 -22.58 13.61
CA TYR A 65 18.32 -23.33 12.86
C TYR A 65 16.89 -23.00 13.32
N SER A 66 16.73 -22.63 14.60
CA SER A 66 15.42 -22.30 15.17
C SER A 66 14.87 -20.96 14.69
N SER A 67 15.75 -20.02 14.30
CA SER A 67 15.43 -18.72 13.69
C SER A 67 15.16 -18.85 12.19
N LEU A 68 15.93 -19.67 11.46
CA LEU A 68 15.72 -19.90 10.02
C LEU A 68 14.47 -20.72 9.68
N LEU A 69 14.05 -21.66 10.56
CA LEU A 69 12.82 -22.44 10.39
C LEU A 69 11.54 -21.65 10.75
N LYS A 70 11.66 -20.41 11.25
CA LYS A 70 10.51 -19.55 11.59
C LYS A 70 10.03 -18.66 10.46
N LEU A 71 10.67 -18.67 9.30
CA LEU A 71 10.08 -18.15 8.06
C LEU A 71 9.10 -19.19 7.53
N LYS A 72 7.96 -19.36 8.22
CA LYS A 72 6.86 -20.18 7.71
C LYS A 72 6.50 -19.64 6.33
N ALA A 73 6.58 -20.51 5.33
CA ALA A 73 6.08 -20.20 4.00
C ALA A 73 4.64 -19.67 4.13
N PRO A 74 4.25 -18.67 3.33
CA PRO A 74 2.89 -18.18 3.34
C PRO A 74 1.91 -19.33 3.16
N THR A 75 0.92 -19.43 4.06
CA THR A 75 -0.13 -20.46 3.95
C THR A 75 -1.07 -20.19 2.77
N TRP A 76 -1.07 -18.97 2.23
CA TRP A 76 -1.91 -18.52 1.13
C TRP A 76 -1.16 -18.61 -0.21
N THR A 77 -1.89 -18.96 -1.26
CA THR A 77 -1.39 -19.05 -2.63
C THR A 77 -1.44 -17.68 -3.33
N ARG A 78 -0.84 -17.59 -4.53
CA ARG A 78 -0.99 -16.40 -5.39
C ARG A 78 -2.44 -16.16 -5.80
N GLN A 79 -3.22 -17.22 -6.00
CA GLN A 79 -4.64 -17.12 -6.36
C GLN A 79 -5.44 -16.53 -5.19
N ASP A 80 -5.20 -17.00 -3.96
CA ASP A 80 -5.84 -16.44 -2.77
C ASP A 80 -5.59 -14.93 -2.62
N LEU A 81 -4.36 -14.49 -2.92
CA LEU A 81 -4.03 -13.07 -2.92
C LEU A 81 -4.81 -12.30 -3.99
N GLN A 82 -4.95 -12.84 -5.19
CA GLN A 82 -5.71 -12.22 -6.26
C GLN A 82 -7.20 -12.11 -5.92
N ASP A 83 -7.79 -13.20 -5.40
CA ASP A 83 -9.20 -13.26 -5.00
C ASP A 83 -9.50 -12.32 -3.81
N ALA A 84 -8.55 -12.21 -2.88
CA ALA A 84 -8.64 -11.27 -1.76
C ALA A 84 -8.57 -9.82 -2.24
N ILE A 85 -7.66 -9.51 -3.17
CA ILE A 85 -7.57 -8.18 -3.78
C ILE A 85 -8.88 -7.84 -4.50
N GLU A 86 -9.37 -8.74 -5.34
CA GLU A 86 -10.62 -8.55 -6.08
C GLU A 86 -11.80 -8.29 -5.14
N ALA A 87 -11.97 -9.11 -4.11
CA ALA A 87 -13.05 -8.96 -3.15
C ALA A 87 -13.00 -7.59 -2.42
N VAL A 88 -11.81 -7.07 -2.15
CA VAL A 88 -11.64 -5.75 -1.51
C VAL A 88 -11.93 -4.62 -2.49
N VAL A 89 -11.36 -4.66 -3.70
CA VAL A 89 -11.45 -3.53 -4.65
C VAL A 89 -12.83 -3.42 -5.29
N THR A 90 -13.57 -4.54 -5.37
CA THR A 90 -14.99 -4.58 -5.78
C THR A 90 -15.96 -4.26 -4.63
N GLN A 91 -15.44 -3.87 -3.46
CA GLN A 91 -16.22 -3.57 -2.25
C GLN A 91 -17.08 -4.73 -1.72
N LYS A 92 -16.86 -5.98 -2.17
CA LYS A 92 -17.51 -7.18 -1.63
C LYS A 92 -17.05 -7.49 -0.20
N MET A 93 -15.83 -7.09 0.17
CA MET A 93 -15.24 -7.30 1.51
C MET A 93 -14.42 -6.11 1.99
N ARG A 94 -14.40 -5.91 3.31
CA ARG A 94 -13.39 -5.07 3.97
C ARG A 94 -12.04 -5.79 4.00
N PHE A 95 -10.95 -5.03 4.12
CA PHE A 95 -9.60 -5.57 4.37
C PHE A 95 -9.55 -6.59 5.51
N THR A 96 -10.27 -6.34 6.60
CA THR A 96 -10.35 -7.25 7.74
C THR A 96 -11.02 -8.58 7.38
N GLN A 97 -12.13 -8.52 6.65
CA GLN A 97 -12.87 -9.72 6.20
C GLN A 97 -12.05 -10.54 5.22
N ALA A 98 -11.44 -9.89 4.21
CA ALA A 98 -10.57 -10.57 3.25
C ALA A 98 -9.32 -11.18 3.93
N SER A 99 -8.70 -10.45 4.85
CA SER A 99 -7.55 -10.94 5.62
C SER A 99 -7.88 -12.24 6.38
N THR A 100 -9.02 -12.29 7.06
CA THR A 100 -9.46 -13.48 7.78
C THR A 100 -9.86 -14.61 6.82
N LYS A 101 -10.62 -14.32 5.77
CA LYS A 101 -11.13 -15.33 4.84
C LYS A 101 -10.01 -16.07 4.09
N TYR A 102 -9.02 -15.33 3.60
CA TYR A 102 -7.95 -15.88 2.76
C TYR A 102 -6.66 -16.18 3.56
N GLY A 103 -6.64 -15.94 4.88
CA GLY A 103 -5.46 -16.15 5.71
C GLY A 103 -4.29 -15.20 5.41
N ILE A 104 -4.56 -14.07 4.77
CA ILE A 104 -3.53 -13.11 4.30
C ILE A 104 -3.36 -12.00 5.33
N PRO A 105 -2.14 -11.66 5.77
CA PRO A 105 -1.93 -10.52 6.67
C PRO A 105 -2.48 -9.22 6.08
N LYS A 106 -3.20 -8.43 6.89
CA LYS A 106 -3.75 -7.12 6.47
C LYS A 106 -2.69 -6.21 5.85
N GLY A 107 -1.48 -6.17 6.41
CA GLY A 107 -0.37 -5.38 5.87
C GLY A 107 -0.03 -5.77 4.43
N THR A 108 0.00 -7.07 4.13
CA THR A 108 0.21 -7.59 2.78
C THR A 108 -0.89 -7.12 1.83
N LEU A 109 -2.16 -7.17 2.21
CA LEU A 109 -3.25 -6.63 1.38
C LEU A 109 -3.12 -5.12 1.17
N TYR A 110 -2.81 -4.36 2.22
CA TYR A 110 -2.59 -2.92 2.10
C TYR A 110 -1.47 -2.57 1.13
N ASP A 111 -0.35 -3.30 1.19
CA ASP A 111 0.79 -3.02 0.33
C ASP A 111 0.53 -3.38 -1.14
N ASN A 112 -0.17 -4.49 -1.39
CA ASN A 112 -0.52 -4.90 -2.75
C ASN A 112 -1.59 -3.98 -3.37
N ILE A 113 -2.56 -3.52 -2.57
CA ILE A 113 -3.67 -2.71 -3.08
C ILE A 113 -3.30 -1.22 -3.13
N LEU A 114 -2.68 -0.68 -2.08
CA LEU A 114 -2.43 0.76 -1.92
C LEU A 114 -0.97 1.18 -2.13
N GLY A 115 -0.05 0.22 -2.17
CA GLY A 115 1.38 0.49 -2.16
C GLY A 115 1.97 0.58 -0.74
N LYS A 116 3.30 0.44 -0.68
CA LYS A 116 4.07 0.37 0.58
C LYS A 116 4.19 1.72 1.29
N SER A 117 4.09 2.83 0.57
CA SER A 117 4.29 4.17 1.12
C SER A 117 3.46 5.20 0.35
N LYS A 118 3.39 6.43 0.88
CA LYS A 118 2.77 7.59 0.21
C LYS A 118 1.33 7.37 -0.26
N ARG A 119 0.55 6.54 0.46
CA ARG A 119 -0.82 6.15 0.07
C ARG A 119 -1.81 7.32 -0.11
N MET A 120 -1.51 8.49 0.46
CA MET A 120 -2.33 9.70 0.33
C MET A 120 -2.01 10.56 -0.91
N MET A 121 -0.85 10.36 -1.56
CA MET A 121 -0.42 11.17 -2.73
C MET A 121 -1.39 11.07 -3.90
N VAL A 122 -2.12 9.96 -4.00
CA VAL A 122 -3.16 9.75 -5.02
C VAL A 122 -4.24 10.85 -5.02
N LEU A 123 -4.46 11.56 -3.90
CA LEU A 123 -5.37 12.70 -3.85
C LEU A 123 -4.82 13.89 -4.64
N GLU A 124 -3.52 14.14 -4.56
CA GLU A 124 -2.84 15.20 -5.30
C GLU A 124 -2.78 14.84 -6.80
N GLU A 125 -2.51 13.58 -7.12
CA GLU A 125 -2.48 13.07 -8.51
C GLU A 125 -3.85 13.21 -9.21
N ALA A 126 -4.94 13.01 -8.48
CA ALA A 126 -6.28 13.26 -9.00
C ALA A 126 -6.54 14.76 -9.25
N GLY A 127 -5.86 15.64 -8.53
CA GLY A 127 -5.88 17.09 -8.78
C GLY A 127 -7.27 17.73 -8.71
N LEU A 128 -8.08 17.31 -7.73
CA LEU A 128 -9.34 18.00 -7.41
C LEU A 128 -9.05 19.29 -6.64
N ASP A 129 -9.73 20.36 -7.02
CA ASP A 129 -9.75 21.57 -6.21
C ASP A 129 -10.75 21.45 -5.04
N ALA A 130 -10.75 22.44 -4.14
CA ALA A 130 -11.59 22.40 -2.95
C ALA A 130 -13.10 22.37 -3.26
N ASN A 131 -13.52 23.02 -4.34
CA ASN A 131 -14.94 23.05 -4.73
C ASN A 131 -15.37 21.69 -5.28
N GLU A 132 -14.52 21.05 -6.10
CA GLU A 132 -14.76 19.71 -6.60
C GLU A 132 -14.72 18.67 -5.47
N GLU A 133 -13.76 18.77 -4.55
CA GLU A 133 -13.69 17.89 -3.37
C GLU A 133 -14.98 17.98 -2.53
N ASN A 134 -15.49 19.19 -2.29
CA ASN A 134 -16.77 19.39 -1.62
C ASN A 134 -17.95 18.81 -2.41
N ALA A 135 -17.96 18.99 -3.74
CA ALA A 135 -19.00 18.39 -4.58
C ALA A 135 -18.99 16.86 -4.51
N VAL A 136 -17.82 16.24 -4.41
CA VAL A 136 -17.73 14.77 -4.23
C VAL A 136 -18.23 14.37 -2.84
N LEU A 137 -17.92 15.14 -1.79
CA LEU A 137 -18.45 14.89 -0.44
C LEU A 137 -19.97 14.91 -0.41
N GLU A 138 -20.58 15.96 -0.97
CA GLU A 138 -22.03 16.08 -1.08
C GLU A 138 -22.64 14.96 -1.92
N PHE A 139 -21.96 14.56 -3.00
CA PHE A 139 -22.44 13.49 -3.86
C PHE A 139 -22.43 12.11 -3.16
N CYS A 140 -21.37 11.78 -2.42
CA CYS A 140 -21.22 10.45 -1.83
C CYS A 140 -21.80 10.34 -0.41
N CYS A 141 -21.82 11.43 0.37
CA CYS A 141 -22.28 11.46 1.74
C CYS A 141 -23.44 12.44 1.91
N ASP A 142 -24.51 12.01 2.56
CA ASP A 142 -25.56 12.93 3.00
C ASP A 142 -25.10 13.71 4.23
N ILE A 143 -24.34 14.78 3.97
CA ILE A 143 -23.74 15.61 5.01
C ILE A 143 -24.77 16.46 5.77
N THR A 144 -26.00 16.57 5.26
CA THR A 144 -27.07 17.38 5.88
C THR A 144 -27.72 16.67 7.06
N VAL A 145 -27.79 15.33 7.01
CA VAL A 145 -28.47 14.51 8.03
C VAL A 145 -27.50 14.03 9.11
N SER A 146 -26.23 13.78 8.78
CA SER A 146 -25.25 13.32 9.78
C SER A 146 -23.83 13.86 9.52
N PRO A 147 -23.52 15.08 9.99
CA PRO A 147 -22.24 15.72 9.72
C PRO A 147 -21.03 14.95 10.29
N TYR A 148 -21.25 14.16 11.34
CA TYR A 148 -20.23 13.40 12.07
C TYR A 148 -20.19 11.90 11.74
N ASN A 149 -21.24 11.34 11.10
CA ASN A 149 -21.31 9.92 10.72
C ASN A 149 -21.45 9.78 9.20
N ARG A 150 -20.35 10.06 8.50
CA ARG A 150 -20.32 10.08 7.04
C ARG A 150 -20.19 8.66 6.50
N ARG A 151 -21.28 8.12 5.96
CA ARG A 151 -21.32 6.85 5.25
C ARG A 151 -21.64 7.11 3.80
N THR A 152 -20.96 6.40 2.91
CA THR A 152 -21.27 6.49 1.48
C THR A 152 -22.66 5.91 1.19
N LYS A 153 -23.46 6.64 0.41
CA LYS A 153 -24.73 6.18 -0.18
C LYS A 153 -24.59 5.83 -1.66
N LYS A 154 -23.36 5.79 -2.18
CA LYS A 154 -23.06 5.55 -3.59
C LYS A 154 -22.06 4.40 -3.73
N SER A 155 -22.21 3.63 -4.79
CA SER A 155 -21.23 2.62 -5.20
C SER A 155 -19.92 3.29 -5.62
N LEU A 156 -18.79 2.59 -5.46
CA LEU A 156 -17.49 3.09 -5.92
C LEU A 156 -17.53 3.51 -7.39
N ASN A 157 -18.13 2.70 -8.27
CA ASN A 157 -18.23 3.03 -9.69
C ASN A 157 -18.97 4.35 -9.94
N ALA A 158 -20.07 4.61 -9.24
CA ALA A 158 -20.79 5.88 -9.37
C ALA A 158 -19.94 7.08 -8.92
N ILE A 159 -19.16 6.91 -7.86
CA ILE A 159 -18.27 7.95 -7.32
C ILE A 159 -17.12 8.23 -8.29
N LEU A 160 -16.45 7.18 -8.79
CA LEU A 160 -15.34 7.35 -9.74
C LEU A 160 -15.81 8.04 -11.02
N ASN A 161 -16.96 7.63 -11.57
CA ASN A 161 -17.55 8.27 -12.74
C ASN A 161 -17.87 9.76 -12.49
N PHE A 162 -18.32 10.11 -11.28
CA PHE A 162 -18.58 11.49 -10.92
C PHE A 162 -17.29 12.32 -10.87
N VAL A 163 -16.24 11.79 -10.24
CA VAL A 163 -14.91 12.44 -10.15
C VAL A 163 -14.30 12.63 -11.55
N GLU A 164 -14.37 11.61 -12.40
CA GLU A 164 -13.89 11.72 -13.78
C GLU A 164 -14.64 12.81 -14.56
N LYS A 165 -15.96 12.89 -14.42
CA LYS A 165 -16.75 13.96 -15.05
C LYS A 165 -16.34 15.37 -14.60
N LEU A 166 -15.98 15.55 -13.33
CA LEU A 166 -15.45 16.83 -12.83
C LEU A 166 -14.11 17.14 -13.49
N ARG A 167 -13.18 16.18 -13.44
CA ARG A 167 -11.82 16.34 -13.98
C ARG A 167 -11.77 16.54 -15.49
N ARG A 168 -12.64 15.86 -16.24
CA ARG A 168 -12.73 15.99 -17.71
C ARG A 168 -13.09 17.39 -18.20
N ARG A 169 -13.55 18.28 -17.34
CA ARG A 169 -13.74 19.71 -17.66
C ARG A 169 -12.41 20.42 -17.93
N ARG A 170 -11.32 19.99 -17.30
CA ARG A 170 -9.97 20.56 -17.46
C ARG A 170 -9.01 19.63 -18.20
N ASP A 171 -9.23 18.32 -18.10
CA ASP A 171 -8.42 17.28 -18.71
C ASP A 171 -9.32 16.21 -19.34
N PRO A 172 -9.75 16.39 -20.61
CA PRO A 172 -10.74 15.51 -21.26
C PRO A 172 -10.36 14.04 -21.32
N GLY A 173 -9.05 13.72 -21.23
CA GLY A 173 -8.55 12.35 -21.24
C GLY A 173 -8.50 11.69 -19.85
N PHE A 174 -8.87 12.41 -18.79
CA PHE A 174 -8.79 11.90 -17.44
C PHE A 174 -9.73 10.71 -17.21
N ILE A 175 -9.14 9.58 -16.85
CA ILE A 175 -9.81 8.35 -16.42
C ILE A 175 -9.00 7.69 -15.31
N PHE A 176 -9.68 7.01 -14.38
CA PHE A 176 -9.01 6.09 -13.48
C PHE A 176 -8.68 4.78 -14.21
N THR A 177 -7.51 4.21 -13.92
CA THR A 177 -7.03 2.98 -14.55
C THR A 177 -6.53 2.01 -13.48
N GLY A 178 -6.79 0.72 -13.69
CA GLY A 178 -6.43 -0.34 -12.74
C GLY A 178 -6.91 -0.02 -11.32
N LEU A 179 -5.96 0.05 -10.37
CA LEU A 179 -6.26 0.30 -8.95
C LEU A 179 -6.32 1.79 -8.56
N SER A 180 -6.02 2.73 -9.47
CA SER A 180 -5.90 4.15 -9.10
C SER A 180 -7.19 4.73 -8.55
N GLY A 181 -8.35 4.36 -9.12
CA GLY A 181 -9.66 4.77 -8.61
C GLY A 181 -9.95 4.25 -7.20
N PHE A 182 -9.69 2.97 -6.93
CA PHE A 182 -9.86 2.42 -5.58
C PHE A 182 -8.91 3.06 -4.57
N ARG A 183 -7.64 3.27 -4.95
CA ARG A 183 -6.62 3.94 -4.12
C ARG A 183 -7.06 5.36 -3.77
N TRP A 184 -7.55 6.10 -4.76
CA TRP A 184 -8.08 7.43 -4.58
C TRP A 184 -9.26 7.41 -3.60
N TRP A 185 -10.23 6.52 -3.80
CA TRP A 185 -11.38 6.40 -2.91
C TRP A 185 -11.01 6.05 -1.47
N TRP A 186 -10.06 5.12 -1.29
CA TRP A 186 -9.54 4.79 0.04
C TRP A 186 -8.92 6.03 0.72
N ALA A 187 -8.09 6.77 0.00
CA ALA A 187 -7.44 7.97 0.53
C ALA A 187 -8.46 9.08 0.84
N PHE A 188 -9.46 9.24 -0.03
CA PHE A 188 -10.55 10.20 0.14
C PHE A 188 -11.37 9.89 1.39
N CYS A 189 -11.77 8.62 1.56
CA CYS A 189 -12.46 8.18 2.76
C CYS A 189 -11.62 8.40 4.01
N LYS A 190 -10.30 8.17 3.94
CA LYS A 190 -9.39 8.38 5.06
C LYS A 190 -9.27 9.86 5.43
N LYS A 191 -9.19 10.75 4.44
CA LYS A 191 -9.10 12.21 4.63
C LYS A 191 -10.38 12.78 5.25
N HIS A 192 -11.54 12.27 4.84
CA HIS A 192 -12.84 12.82 5.25
C HIS A 192 -13.60 11.98 6.27
N SER A 193 -12.94 10.97 6.86
CA SER A 193 -13.52 10.04 7.85
C SER A 193 -14.81 9.37 7.37
N ILE A 194 -14.83 8.93 6.11
CA ILE A 194 -16.00 8.28 5.50
C ILE A 194 -15.94 6.77 5.74
N VAL A 195 -17.07 6.18 6.13
CA VAL A 195 -17.27 4.73 6.11
C VAL A 195 -17.53 4.31 4.67
N SER A 196 -16.53 3.68 4.05
CA SER A 196 -16.50 3.36 2.62
C SER A 196 -17.36 2.16 2.19
N LEU A 197 -18.00 1.45 3.12
CA LEU A 197 -18.92 0.36 2.77
C LEU A 197 -20.24 0.92 2.25
N TYR A 198 -20.54 0.55 1.01
CA TYR A 198 -21.82 0.75 0.37
C TYR A 198 -22.62 -0.54 0.47
N PHE A 199 -23.84 -0.45 0.97
CA PHE A 199 -24.83 -1.52 0.92
C PHE A 199 -25.86 -1.11 -0.14
N ASN A 200 -26.15 -2.00 -1.09
CA ASN A 200 -27.26 -1.79 -1.99
C ASN A 200 -28.51 -2.27 -1.25
N ASP A 201 -29.27 -1.33 -0.68
CA ASP A 201 -30.51 -1.66 0.06
C ASP A 201 -31.62 -2.20 -0.88
N GLU A 202 -31.39 -2.25 -2.20
CA GLU A 202 -32.36 -2.70 -3.20
C GLU A 202 -32.49 -4.23 -3.33
N ASN A 203 -31.75 -5.02 -2.55
CA ASN A 203 -31.89 -6.49 -2.55
C ASN A 203 -32.89 -7.03 -1.50
N ASP A 204 -33.59 -6.17 -0.76
CA ASP A 204 -34.52 -6.59 0.31
C ASP A 204 -36.01 -6.58 -0.11
N ASN A 205 -36.31 -6.48 -1.42
CA ASN A 205 -37.68 -6.62 -1.95
C ASN A 205 -37.73 -7.73 -3.01
N GLU A 206 -37.65 -8.99 -2.57
CA GLU A 206 -38.20 -10.14 -3.30
C GLU A 206 -39.34 -10.77 -2.50
#